data_AF-A0A0D6M3Z3-F1
#
_entry.id   AF-A0A0D6M3Z3-F1
#
_cell.length_a   1.000
_cell.length_b   1.000
_cell.length_c   1.000
_cell.angle_alpha   90.00
_cell.angle_beta   90.00
_cell.angle_gamma   90.00
#
_symmetry.space_group_name_H-M   'P 1'
#
loop_
_entity.id
_entity.type
_entity.pdbx_description
1 polymer ?
#
loop_
_entity_poly.entity_id
_entity_poly.type
_entity_poly.pdbx_seq_one_letter_code
_entity_poly.pdbx_strand_id
1 'polypeptide(L)'
;MRIQGYASDTEIFGTIDLWWVVYAIEGVLTLVVTILMFCSPESPSFLMTQGKREEAEKCIIFYHGVTEAEAQPLLDGMKSSGGGDRPIGLFEIFTNKTWLCGFLVGNGVMAGAILCGVAAVNAFAFEILMNVGLNPLQASLGNMVICIMAVIGVLTSGRLVESWGRRPLLIYTFGGLTIINTLISALMLWFEKSPITFIGWCVVVSICCFNLLFAAGPGPLCLFVGGELANAAMQDLPGLCGGRKKGAGDIQEHSKSHRSGKDGPSLEAQFSSRSADTK
;
A
#
# COMPACT_ATOMS: atom_id res chain seq x y z
N MET A 1 2.59 -4.93 -46.23
CA MET A 1 2.02 -3.70 -46.82
C MET A 1 2.96 -2.56 -46.42
N ARG A 2 3.80 -2.08 -47.34
CA ARG A 2 4.78 -1.01 -47.08
C ARG A 2 4.02 0.30 -46.96
N ILE A 3 4.09 0.95 -45.79
CA ILE A 3 3.60 2.31 -45.60
C ILE A 3 4.68 3.24 -46.15
N GLN A 4 4.63 3.48 -47.46
CA GLN A 4 5.55 4.35 -48.17
C GLN A 4 4.75 5.57 -48.60
N GLY A 5 4.68 6.59 -47.73
CA GLY A 5 3.93 7.81 -48.05
C GLY A 5 3.51 8.73 -46.91
N TYR A 6 4.26 8.85 -45.81
CA TYR A 6 4.11 10.01 -44.91
C TYR A 6 5.46 10.71 -44.77
N ALA A 7 5.69 11.64 -45.69
CA ALA A 7 6.79 12.58 -45.63
C ALA A 7 6.42 13.69 -44.64
N SER A 8 7.34 13.93 -43.70
CA SER A 8 7.70 15.27 -43.23
C SER A 8 6.59 16.18 -42.73
N ASP A 9 5.98 15.85 -41.58
CA ASP A 9 5.40 16.86 -40.69
C ASP A 9 5.65 16.47 -39.23
N THR A 10 6.79 16.90 -38.71
CA THR A 10 7.06 17.14 -37.27
C THR A 10 6.67 16.04 -36.27
N GLU A 11 7.07 14.79 -36.52
CA GLU A 11 7.14 13.77 -35.47
C GLU A 11 8.41 13.99 -34.62
N ILE A 12 8.33 14.88 -33.63
CA ILE A 12 9.49 15.34 -32.82
C ILE A 12 10.24 14.18 -32.12
N PHE A 13 9.63 12.99 -31.94
CA PHE A 13 10.24 11.86 -31.23
C PHE A 13 10.05 10.47 -31.86
N GLY A 14 9.51 10.33 -33.08
CA GLY A 14 9.05 9.00 -33.52
C GLY A 14 8.89 8.75 -35.01
N THR A 15 9.92 9.03 -35.82
CA THR A 15 9.95 8.48 -37.19
C THR A 15 10.21 6.98 -37.15
N ILE A 16 9.68 6.22 -38.13
CA ILE A 16 9.84 4.75 -38.27
C ILE A 16 11.32 4.31 -38.18
N ASP A 17 12.25 5.18 -38.58
CA ASP A 17 13.68 4.91 -38.58
C ASP A 17 14.39 5.14 -37.22
N LEU A 18 13.69 5.75 -36.24
CA LEU A 18 14.26 6.19 -34.95
C LEU A 18 13.60 5.52 -33.74
N TRP A 19 12.87 4.43 -33.92
CA TRP A 19 12.20 3.69 -32.82
C TRP A 19 13.18 3.24 -31.72
N TRP A 20 14.44 2.98 -32.05
CA TRP A 20 15.49 2.61 -31.10
C TRP A 20 15.84 3.75 -30.13
N VAL A 21 15.59 5.01 -30.49
CA VAL A 21 15.86 6.18 -29.62
C VAL A 21 14.97 6.15 -28.39
N VAL A 22 13.73 5.66 -28.50
CA VAL A 22 12.82 5.49 -27.36
C VAL A 22 13.43 4.56 -26.32
N TYR A 23 13.96 3.40 -26.77
CA TYR A 23 14.67 2.46 -25.91
C TYR A 23 15.99 3.01 -25.38
N ALA A 24 16.71 3.82 -26.17
CA ALA A 24 17.93 4.46 -25.70
C ALA A 24 17.65 5.46 -24.57
N ILE A 25 16.58 6.26 -24.66
CA ILE A 25 16.14 7.18 -23.61
C ILE A 25 15.74 6.41 -22.35
N GLU A 26 14.95 5.34 -22.49
CA GLU A 26 14.60 4.45 -21.37
C GLU A 26 15.86 3.86 -20.71
N GLY A 27 16.83 3.43 -21.51
CA GLY A 27 18.12 2.95 -21.03
C GLY A 27 18.91 4.00 -20.25
N VAL A 28 18.91 5.25 -20.69
CA VAL A 28 19.55 6.35 -19.96
C VAL A 28 18.83 6.62 -18.64
N LEU A 29 17.49 6.65 -18.63
CA LEU A 29 16.71 6.87 -17.40
C LEU A 29 16.94 5.76 -16.38
N THR A 30 16.91 4.50 -16.81
CA THR A 30 17.18 3.34 -15.94
C THR A 30 18.61 3.36 -15.40
N LEU A 31 19.60 3.70 -16.23
CA LEU A 31 20.99 3.85 -15.79
C LEU A 31 21.15 4.94 -14.72
N VAL A 32 20.49 6.08 -14.89
CA VAL A 32 20.49 7.16 -13.89
C VAL A 32 19.92 6.66 -12.56
N VAL A 33 18.78 5.96 -12.59
CA VAL A 33 18.19 5.37 -11.38
C VAL A 33 19.13 4.33 -10.75
N THR A 34 19.79 3.50 -11.53
CA THR A 34 20.79 2.53 -11.04
C THR A 34 21.95 3.22 -10.34
N ILE A 35 22.51 4.29 -10.91
CA ILE A 35 23.59 5.06 -10.29
C ILE A 35 23.11 5.69 -8.97
N LEU A 36 21.92 6.27 -8.95
CA LEU A 36 21.34 6.85 -7.73
C LEU A 36 21.14 5.80 -6.63
N MET A 37 20.73 4.58 -6.98
CA MET A 37 20.59 3.49 -6.02
C MET A 37 21.92 3.06 -5.40
N PHE A 38 23.03 3.11 -6.15
CA PHE A 38 24.37 2.87 -5.56
C PHE A 38 24.80 3.96 -4.55
N CYS A 39 24.25 5.17 -4.66
CA CYS A 39 24.51 6.24 -3.70
C CYS A 39 23.58 6.20 -2.47
N SER A 40 22.45 5.48 -2.54
CA SER A 40 21.45 5.44 -1.49
C SER A 40 21.87 4.46 -0.38
N PRO A 41 21.79 4.83 0.91
CA PRO A 41 22.02 3.88 1.98
C PRO A 41 20.93 2.81 2.03
N GLU A 42 21.29 1.63 2.51
CA GLU A 42 20.37 0.50 2.68
C GLU A 42 19.17 0.84 3.59
N SER A 43 18.11 0.05 3.49
CA SER A 43 16.92 0.25 4.32
C SER A 43 17.24 -0.02 5.80
N PRO A 44 16.91 0.91 6.75
CA PRO A 44 17.20 0.71 8.16
C PRO A 44 16.50 -0.51 8.75
N SER A 45 15.31 -0.86 8.28
CA SER A 45 14.60 -2.08 8.69
C SER A 45 15.35 -3.36 8.29
N PHE A 46 15.99 -3.38 7.12
CA PHE A 46 16.78 -4.51 6.64
C PHE A 46 18.09 -4.67 7.44
N LEU A 47 18.77 -3.57 7.75
CA LEU A 47 19.98 -3.61 8.57
C LEU A 47 19.68 -4.09 10.00
N MET A 48 18.50 -3.76 10.52
CA MET A 48 18.05 -4.23 11.83
C MET A 48 17.77 -5.74 11.85
N THR A 49 17.20 -6.33 10.79
CA THR A 49 17.01 -7.79 10.71
C THR A 49 18.34 -8.55 10.57
N GLN A 50 19.36 -7.93 9.96
CA GLN A 50 20.73 -8.48 9.95
C GLN A 50 21.51 -8.26 11.26
N GLY A 51 20.94 -7.57 12.24
CA GLY A 51 21.60 -7.28 13.52
C GLY A 51 22.64 -6.14 13.47
N LYS A 52 22.74 -5.42 12.35
CA LYS A 52 23.70 -4.32 12.14
C LYS A 52 23.15 -2.99 12.66
N ARG A 53 23.03 -2.85 13.99
CA ARG A 53 22.39 -1.69 14.63
C ARG A 53 23.08 -0.35 14.34
N GLU A 54 24.41 -0.32 14.33
CA GLU A 54 25.17 0.92 14.08
C GLU A 54 25.00 1.45 12.65
N GLU A 55 24.93 0.56 11.65
CA GLU A 55 24.66 0.94 10.26
C GLU A 55 23.21 1.42 10.11
N ALA A 56 22.25 0.78 10.77
CA ALA A 56 20.85 1.20 10.78
C ALA A 56 20.68 2.59 11.39
N GLU A 57 21.42 2.91 12.45
CA GLU A 57 21.44 4.24 13.08
C GLU A 57 21.91 5.33 12.11
N LYS A 58 23.03 5.09 11.42
CA LYS A 58 23.55 6.00 10.38
C LYS A 58 22.53 6.22 9.26
N CYS A 59 21.80 5.18 8.86
CA CYS A 59 20.75 5.30 7.85
C CYS A 59 19.56 6.13 8.35
N ILE A 60 19.12 5.95 9.59
CA ILE A 60 18.04 6.76 10.18
C ILE A 60 18.45 8.23 10.27
N ILE A 61 19.68 8.52 10.71
CA ILE A 61 20.23 9.88 10.75
C ILE A 61 20.24 10.50 9.35
N PHE A 62 20.65 9.73 8.33
CA PHE A 62 20.66 10.19 6.93
C PHE A 62 19.25 10.49 6.39
N TYR A 63 18.27 9.60 6.62
CA TYR A 63 16.92 9.75 6.06
C TYR A 63 16.02 10.72 6.83
N HIS A 64 16.12 10.76 8.16
CA HIS A 64 15.27 11.60 9.00
C HIS A 64 15.94 12.93 9.41
N GLY A 65 17.26 13.07 9.20
CA GLY A 65 18.02 14.27 9.59
C GLY A 65 18.05 14.50 11.11
N VAL A 66 17.92 13.43 11.91
CA VAL A 66 17.82 13.48 13.37
C VAL A 66 19.17 13.29 14.05
N THR A 67 19.27 13.70 15.31
CA THR A 67 20.48 13.52 16.13
C THR A 67 20.59 12.07 16.61
N GLU A 68 21.79 11.58 16.95
CA GLU A 68 22.01 10.22 17.50
C GLU A 68 21.09 9.91 18.70
N ALA A 69 20.87 10.90 19.58
CA ALA A 69 20.00 10.77 20.75
C ALA A 69 18.52 10.52 20.40
N GLU A 70 18.06 10.98 19.23
CA GLU A 70 16.69 10.80 18.73
C GLU A 70 16.55 9.56 17.83
N ALA A 71 17.66 9.06 17.28
CA ALA A 71 17.69 7.84 16.46
C ALA A 71 17.50 6.57 17.32
N GLN A 72 18.02 6.54 18.55
CA GLN A 72 17.87 5.39 19.45
C GLN A 72 16.42 4.97 19.74
N PRO A 73 15.49 5.86 20.15
CA PRO A 73 14.11 5.46 20.40
C PRO A 73 13.40 4.98 19.13
N LEU A 74 13.77 5.48 17.95
CA LEU A 74 13.24 5.01 16.66
C LEU A 74 13.73 3.59 16.34
N LEU A 75 15.00 3.29 16.59
CA LEU A 75 15.57 1.94 16.42
C LEU A 75 14.91 0.93 17.36
N ASP A 76 14.63 1.32 18.60
CA ASP A 76 13.98 0.45 19.58
C ASP A 76 12.51 0.21 19.23
N GLY A 77 11.81 1.22 18.67
CA GLY A 77 10.48 1.05 18.08
C GLY A 77 10.46 0.10 16.88
N MET A 78 11.48 0.15 16.02
CA MET A 78 11.59 -0.80 14.89
C MET A 78 11.86 -2.23 15.38
N LYS A 79 12.63 -2.41 16.45
CA LYS A 79 12.88 -3.72 17.07
C LYS A 79 11.61 -4.34 17.66
N SER A 80 10.74 -3.54 18.27
CA SER A 80 9.49 -4.04 18.84
C SER A 80 8.45 -4.37 17.76
N SER A 81 8.44 -3.64 16.64
CA SER A 81 7.57 -3.94 15.48
C SER A 81 8.09 -5.04 14.56
N GLY A 82 9.41 -5.28 14.48
CA GLY A 82 10.04 -6.23 13.56
C GLY A 82 10.70 -7.46 14.20
N GLY A 83 10.67 -7.59 15.54
CA GLY A 83 11.47 -8.56 16.30
C GLY A 83 11.00 -10.01 16.28
N GLY A 84 10.10 -10.40 15.36
CA GLY A 84 9.49 -11.73 15.39
C GLY A 84 9.05 -12.31 14.04
N ASP A 85 9.50 -11.76 12.91
CA ASP A 85 9.14 -12.30 11.59
C ASP A 85 9.89 -13.61 11.34
N ARG A 86 9.29 -14.71 11.79
CA ARG A 86 9.55 -16.01 11.18
C ARG A 86 9.10 -15.91 9.73
N PRO A 87 9.89 -16.38 8.76
CA PRO A 87 9.43 -16.47 7.38
C PRO A 87 8.19 -17.38 7.35
N ILE A 88 7.01 -16.78 7.19
CA ILE A 88 5.74 -17.51 7.16
C ILE A 88 5.74 -18.32 5.87
N GLY A 89 5.51 -19.63 5.96
CA GLY A 89 5.36 -20.45 4.78
C GLY A 89 4.12 -20.02 3.99
N LEU A 90 4.19 -20.00 2.65
CA LEU A 90 3.06 -19.64 1.78
C LEU A 90 1.76 -20.39 2.12
N PHE A 91 1.88 -21.62 2.63
CA PHE A 91 0.74 -22.46 3.02
C PHE A 91 0.21 -22.19 4.44
N GLU A 92 1.00 -21.56 5.31
CA GLU A 92 0.63 -21.26 6.70
C GLU A 92 -0.40 -20.11 6.78
N ILE A 93 -0.45 -19.27 5.73
CA ILE A 93 -1.46 -18.23 5.52
C ILE A 93 -2.88 -18.82 5.50
N PHE A 94 -3.04 -20.03 4.94
CA PHE A 94 -4.34 -20.71 4.87
C PHE A 94 -4.77 -21.32 6.21
N THR A 95 -3.87 -21.44 7.18
CA THR A 95 -4.17 -22.04 8.49
C THR A 95 -4.90 -21.05 9.40
N ASN A 96 -4.62 -19.75 9.29
CA ASN A 96 -5.24 -18.73 10.12
C ASN A 96 -6.29 -17.92 9.34
N LYS A 97 -7.54 -17.94 9.81
CA LYS A 97 -8.66 -17.22 9.19
C LYS A 97 -8.42 -15.71 9.09
N THR A 98 -7.71 -15.10 10.04
CA THR A 98 -7.40 -13.66 10.02
C THR A 98 -6.41 -13.33 8.91
N TRP A 99 -5.37 -14.15 8.75
CA TRP A 99 -4.37 -14.00 7.69
C TRP A 99 -4.97 -14.22 6.31
N LEU A 100 -5.78 -15.26 6.18
CA LEU A 100 -6.50 -15.55 4.95
C LEU A 100 -7.44 -14.40 4.57
N CYS A 101 -8.11 -13.76 5.53
CA CYS A 101 -8.98 -12.60 5.27
C CYS A 101 -8.18 -11.41 4.73
N GLY A 102 -7.07 -11.03 5.39
CA GLY A 102 -6.20 -9.95 4.93
C GLY A 102 -5.60 -10.22 3.56
N PHE A 103 -5.13 -11.46 3.34
CA PHE A 103 -4.60 -11.92 2.06
C PHE A 103 -5.65 -11.86 0.95
N LEU A 104 -6.87 -12.36 1.18
CA LEU A 104 -7.96 -12.35 0.20
C LEU A 104 -8.40 -10.92 -0.14
N VAL A 105 -8.46 -10.02 0.84
CA VAL A 105 -8.81 -8.62 0.59
C VAL A 105 -7.71 -7.93 -0.23
N GLY A 106 -6.44 -8.09 0.14
CA GLY A 106 -5.32 -7.51 -0.59
C GLY A 106 -5.26 -8.01 -2.05
N ASN A 107 -5.34 -9.33 -2.24
CA ASN A 107 -5.37 -9.93 -3.59
C ASN A 107 -6.63 -9.54 -4.36
N GLY A 108 -7.79 -9.43 -3.70
CA GLY A 108 -9.03 -9.00 -4.33
C GLY A 108 -8.95 -7.58 -4.88
N VAL A 109 -8.35 -6.65 -4.12
CA VAL A 109 -8.12 -5.26 -4.58
C VAL A 109 -7.14 -5.23 -5.75
N MET A 110 -6.05 -6.00 -5.68
CA MET A 110 -5.05 -6.07 -6.75
C MET A 110 -5.60 -6.72 -8.03
N ALA A 111 -6.37 -7.80 -7.90
CA ALA A 111 -7.09 -8.42 -9.01
C ALA A 111 -8.10 -7.44 -9.62
N GLY A 112 -8.83 -6.67 -8.80
CA GLY A 112 -9.72 -5.62 -9.27
C GLY A 112 -8.99 -4.54 -10.08
N ALA A 113 -7.79 -4.14 -9.67
CA ALA A 113 -6.98 -3.16 -10.39
C ALA A 113 -6.47 -3.69 -11.74
N ILE A 114 -6.18 -4.99 -11.86
CA ILE A 114 -5.76 -5.60 -13.13
C ILE A 114 -6.98 -5.81 -14.05
N LEU A 115 -8.09 -6.29 -13.50
CA LEU A 115 -9.31 -6.62 -14.24
C LEU A 115 -10.16 -5.40 -14.61
N CYS A 116 -9.85 -4.20 -14.11
CA CYS A 116 -10.58 -2.98 -14.46
C CYS A 116 -10.40 -2.57 -15.94
N GLY A 117 -9.46 -3.18 -16.67
CA GLY A 117 -9.25 -2.95 -18.10
C GLY A 117 -8.26 -1.81 -18.41
N VAL A 118 -7.59 -1.22 -17.41
CA VAL A 118 -6.62 -0.13 -17.65
C VAL A 118 -5.49 -0.52 -18.60
N ALA A 119 -5.00 -1.76 -18.52
CA ALA A 119 -3.96 -2.26 -19.40
C ALA A 119 -4.41 -2.28 -20.86
N ALA A 120 -5.65 -2.70 -21.12
CA ALA A 120 -6.22 -2.71 -22.46
C ALA A 120 -6.48 -1.28 -22.96
N VAL A 121 -7.04 -0.41 -22.13
CA VAL A 121 -7.29 0.99 -22.48
C VAL A 121 -5.98 1.69 -22.85
N ASN A 122 -4.90 1.51 -22.10
CA ASN A 122 -3.61 2.16 -22.38
C ASN A 122 -2.86 1.52 -23.56
N ALA A 123 -2.95 0.20 -23.72
CA ALA A 123 -2.32 -0.48 -24.87
C ALA A 123 -3.00 -0.11 -26.20
N PHE A 124 -4.32 0.01 -26.21
CA PHE A 124 -5.11 0.26 -27.41
C PHE A 124 -5.63 1.70 -27.51
N ALA A 125 -5.17 2.64 -26.66
CA ALA A 125 -5.67 4.01 -26.62
C ALA A 125 -5.62 4.69 -28.00
N PHE A 126 -4.48 4.60 -28.69
CA PHE A 126 -4.34 5.18 -30.03
C PHE A 126 -5.31 4.53 -31.05
N GLU A 127 -5.44 3.21 -31.04
CA GLU A 127 -6.35 2.49 -31.94
C GLU A 127 -7.82 2.81 -31.65
N ILE A 128 -8.20 2.92 -30.38
CA ILE A 128 -9.55 3.32 -29.97
C ILE A 128 -9.86 4.73 -30.50
N LEU A 129 -8.93 5.68 -30.37
CA LEU A 129 -9.09 7.04 -30.89
C LEU A 129 -9.23 7.06 -32.42
N MET A 130 -8.44 6.25 -33.12
CA MET A 130 -8.55 6.08 -34.58
C MET A 130 -9.90 5.49 -35.01
N ASN A 131 -10.38 4.46 -34.31
CA ASN A 131 -11.68 3.81 -34.61
C ASN A 131 -12.88 4.73 -34.35
N VAL A 132 -12.69 5.73 -33.51
CA VAL A 132 -13.68 6.77 -33.19
C VAL A 132 -13.69 7.91 -34.24
N GLY A 133 -12.95 7.74 -35.35
CA GLY A 133 -12.96 8.64 -36.50
C GLY A 133 -12.07 9.87 -36.35
N LEU A 134 -11.12 9.87 -35.40
CA LEU A 134 -10.11 10.91 -35.30
C LEU A 134 -9.04 10.73 -36.38
N ASN A 135 -8.51 11.83 -36.88
CA ASN A 135 -7.35 11.81 -37.76
C ASN A 135 -6.11 11.29 -36.99
N PRO A 136 -5.11 10.69 -37.66
CA PRO A 136 -3.90 10.17 -37.00
C PRO A 136 -3.19 11.20 -36.10
N LEU A 137 -3.10 12.45 -36.55
CA LEU A 137 -2.54 13.55 -35.76
C LEU A 137 -3.38 13.84 -34.50
N GLN A 138 -4.70 13.83 -34.63
CA GLN A 138 -5.63 14.07 -33.51
C GLN A 138 -5.62 12.89 -32.53
N ALA A 139 -5.53 11.66 -33.01
CA ALA A 139 -5.42 10.46 -32.19
C ALA A 139 -4.09 10.44 -31.40
N SER A 140 -2.98 10.84 -32.03
CA SER A 140 -1.68 10.98 -31.36
C SER A 140 -1.73 12.05 -30.25
N LEU A 141 -2.26 13.23 -30.56
CA LEU A 141 -2.46 14.30 -29.57
C LEU A 141 -3.41 13.87 -28.44
N GLY A 142 -4.50 13.17 -28.77
CA GLY A 142 -5.44 12.63 -27.79
C GLY A 142 -4.76 11.62 -26.85
N ASN A 143 -3.92 10.73 -27.40
CA ASN A 143 -3.16 9.78 -26.59
C ASN A 143 -2.16 10.48 -25.67
N MET A 144 -1.50 11.55 -26.14
CA MET A 144 -0.63 12.37 -25.31
C MET A 144 -1.41 13.02 -24.15
N VAL A 145 -2.63 13.53 -24.41
CA VAL A 145 -3.51 14.07 -23.35
C VAL A 145 -3.88 12.99 -22.33
N ILE A 146 -4.21 11.78 -22.77
CA ILE A 146 -4.50 10.65 -21.87
C ILE A 146 -3.32 10.39 -20.93
N CYS A 147 -2.08 10.36 -21.46
CA CYS A 147 -0.87 10.19 -20.65
C CYS A 147 -0.66 11.33 -19.66
N ILE A 148 -0.85 12.59 -20.07
CA ILE A 148 -0.73 13.76 -19.19
C ILE A 148 -1.75 13.68 -18.05
N MET A 149 -2.99 13.29 -18.34
CA MET A 149 -4.04 13.13 -17.35
C MET A 149 -3.72 12.02 -16.33
N ALA A 150 -3.08 10.93 -16.77
CA ALA A 150 -2.58 9.90 -15.88
C ALA A 150 -1.50 10.45 -14.93
N VAL A 151 -0.54 11.25 -15.43
CA VAL A 151 0.49 11.90 -14.59
C VAL A 151 -0.15 12.82 -13.55
N ILE A 152 -1.13 13.63 -13.94
CA ILE A 152 -1.89 14.49 -13.01
C ILE A 152 -2.61 13.63 -11.95
N GLY A 153 -3.19 12.51 -12.34
CA GLY A 153 -3.81 11.55 -11.42
C GLY A 153 -2.81 11.04 -10.37
N VAL A 154 -1.62 10.61 -10.80
CA VAL A 154 -0.56 10.17 -9.87
C VAL A 154 -0.12 11.31 -8.93
N LEU A 155 0.09 12.52 -9.44
CA LEU A 155 0.49 13.67 -8.61
C LEU A 155 -0.56 14.06 -7.57
N THR A 156 -1.85 13.86 -7.88
CA THR A 156 -2.96 14.16 -6.96
C THR A 156 -3.26 13.02 -5.99
N SER A 157 -2.84 11.80 -6.28
CA SER A 157 -3.09 10.59 -5.47
C SER A 157 -2.69 10.77 -4.00
N GLY A 158 -1.47 11.25 -3.72
CA GLY A 158 -0.97 11.38 -2.34
C GLY A 158 -1.89 12.23 -1.47
N ARG A 159 -2.33 13.40 -1.98
CA ARG A 159 -3.24 14.29 -1.26
C ARG A 159 -4.64 13.71 -1.09
N LEU A 160 -5.13 12.94 -2.06
CA LEU A 160 -6.43 12.27 -1.97
C LEU A 160 -6.40 11.18 -0.90
N VAL A 161 -5.32 10.41 -0.83
CA VAL A 161 -5.15 9.34 0.17
C VAL A 161 -5.11 9.92 1.58
N GLU A 162 -4.39 11.02 1.78
CA GLU A 162 -4.30 11.69 3.10
C GLU A 162 -5.63 12.29 3.54
N SER A 163 -6.40 12.89 2.63
CA SER A 163 -7.63 13.61 2.98
C SER A 163 -8.84 12.70 3.16
N TRP A 164 -9.00 11.68 2.33
CA TRP A 164 -10.20 10.83 2.34
C TRP A 164 -9.97 9.50 3.03
N GLY A 165 -8.71 9.07 3.18
CA GLY A 165 -8.34 7.75 3.66
C GLY A 165 -8.48 6.68 2.57
N ARG A 166 -7.91 5.51 2.84
CA ARG A 166 -7.69 4.46 1.82
C ARG A 166 -8.95 3.72 1.39
N ARG A 167 -9.73 3.24 2.36
CA ARG A 167 -10.95 2.44 2.12
C ARG A 167 -12.04 3.20 1.34
N PRO A 168 -12.50 4.39 1.77
CA PRO A 168 -13.52 5.11 1.02
C PRO A 168 -13.01 5.51 -0.37
N LEU A 169 -11.74 5.93 -0.49
CA LEU A 169 -11.16 6.28 -1.78
C LEU A 169 -11.17 5.10 -2.76
N LEU A 170 -10.83 3.88 -2.33
CA LEU A 170 -10.96 2.68 -3.17
C LEU A 170 -12.41 2.40 -3.59
N ILE A 171 -13.37 2.51 -2.67
CA ILE A 171 -14.78 2.27 -2.99
C ILE A 171 -15.30 3.29 -4.02
N TYR A 172 -15.01 4.58 -3.82
CA TYR A 172 -15.45 5.63 -4.74
C TYR A 172 -14.77 5.54 -6.10
N THR A 173 -13.48 5.22 -6.13
CA THR A 173 -12.74 5.11 -7.40
C THR A 173 -13.15 3.88 -8.19
N PHE A 174 -13.30 2.70 -7.58
CA PHE A 174 -13.83 1.52 -8.27
C PHE A 174 -15.29 1.71 -8.73
N GLY A 175 -16.13 2.35 -7.90
CA GLY A 175 -17.49 2.72 -8.28
C GLY A 175 -17.52 3.68 -9.47
N GLY A 176 -16.70 4.73 -9.44
CA GLY A 176 -16.55 5.68 -10.54
C GLY A 176 -16.00 5.04 -11.81
N LEU A 177 -15.01 4.15 -11.71
CA LEU A 177 -14.49 3.40 -12.85
C LEU A 177 -15.56 2.51 -13.47
N THR A 178 -16.43 1.88 -12.66
CA THR A 178 -17.55 1.07 -13.18
C THR A 178 -18.52 1.94 -14.00
N ILE A 179 -18.86 3.12 -13.48
CA ILE A 179 -19.76 4.07 -14.17
C ILE A 179 -19.12 4.55 -15.47
N ILE A 180 -17.86 4.97 -15.43
CA ILE A 180 -17.13 5.48 -16.60
C ILE A 180 -16.94 4.37 -17.64
N ASN A 181 -16.61 3.15 -17.23
CA ASN A 181 -16.44 2.04 -18.18
C ASN A 181 -17.76 1.65 -18.86
N THR A 182 -18.87 1.71 -18.12
CA THR A 182 -20.22 1.54 -18.68
C THR A 182 -20.54 2.67 -19.67
N LEU A 183 -20.19 3.92 -19.33
CA LEU A 183 -20.36 5.07 -20.21
C LEU A 183 -19.53 4.94 -21.49
N ILE A 184 -18.24 4.57 -21.38
CA ILE A 184 -17.35 4.35 -22.52
C ILE A 184 -17.95 3.28 -23.44
N SER A 185 -18.36 2.14 -22.87
CA SER A 185 -18.95 1.04 -23.63
C SER A 185 -20.23 1.47 -24.36
N ALA A 186 -21.11 2.21 -23.68
CA ALA A 186 -22.33 2.74 -24.28
C ALA A 186 -22.07 3.75 -25.41
N LEU A 187 -21.08 4.65 -25.21
CA LEU A 187 -20.68 5.62 -26.23
C LEU A 187 -20.06 4.95 -27.45
N MET A 188 -19.23 3.92 -27.27
CA MET A 188 -18.67 3.15 -28.39
C MET A 188 -19.76 2.45 -29.20
N LEU A 189 -20.71 1.78 -28.55
CA LEU A 189 -21.85 1.13 -29.23
C LEU A 189 -22.76 2.14 -29.95
N TRP A 190 -22.91 3.34 -29.39
CA TRP A 190 -23.65 4.42 -30.06
C TRP A 190 -22.89 4.90 -31.30
N PHE A 191 -21.59 5.13 -31.17
CA PHE A 191 -20.75 5.57 -32.27
C PHE A 191 -20.80 4.61 -33.46
N GLU A 192 -20.82 3.30 -33.21
CA GLU A 192 -20.95 2.27 -34.25
C GLU A 192 -22.27 2.39 -35.04
N LYS A 193 -23.38 2.76 -34.37
CA LYS A 193 -24.69 2.94 -35.01
C LYS A 193 -24.85 4.30 -35.68
N SER A 194 -24.17 5.32 -35.18
CA SER A 194 -24.29 6.69 -35.68
C SER A 194 -22.94 7.38 -35.53
N PRO A 195 -22.11 7.41 -36.60
CA PRO A 195 -20.76 7.97 -36.56
C PRO A 195 -20.83 9.50 -36.52
N ILE A 196 -21.13 10.04 -35.35
CA ILE A 196 -21.19 11.47 -35.07
C ILE A 196 -19.88 11.85 -34.38
N THR A 197 -19.15 12.81 -34.96
CA THR A 197 -17.85 13.27 -34.44
C THR A 197 -17.91 13.73 -32.99
N PHE A 198 -19.04 14.32 -32.56
CA PHE A 198 -19.26 14.73 -31.16
C PHE A 198 -19.19 13.56 -30.17
N ILE A 199 -19.80 12.41 -30.51
CA ILE A 199 -19.76 11.21 -29.67
C ILE A 199 -18.31 10.75 -29.51
N GLY A 200 -17.50 10.89 -30.56
CA GLY A 200 -16.11 10.52 -30.51
C GLY A 200 -15.28 11.33 -29.53
N TRP A 201 -15.47 12.65 -29.50
CA TRP A 201 -14.84 13.51 -28.49
C TRP A 201 -15.31 13.17 -27.06
N CYS A 202 -16.57 12.77 -26.87
CA CYS A 202 -17.06 12.29 -25.58
C CYS A 202 -16.36 11.00 -25.12
N VAL A 203 -16.02 10.08 -26.04
CA VAL A 203 -15.23 8.88 -25.73
C VAL A 203 -13.83 9.27 -25.25
N VAL A 204 -13.17 10.21 -25.93
CA VAL A 204 -11.84 10.70 -25.53
C VAL A 204 -11.86 11.27 -24.11
N VAL A 205 -12.81 12.15 -23.82
CA VAL A 205 -12.97 12.75 -22.48
C VAL A 205 -13.23 11.67 -21.42
N SER A 206 -14.03 10.66 -21.75
CA SER A 206 -14.33 9.56 -20.84
C SER A 206 -13.09 8.70 -20.54
N ILE A 207 -12.26 8.41 -21.54
CA ILE A 207 -10.99 7.69 -21.38
C ILE A 207 -9.99 8.50 -20.54
N CYS A 208 -9.90 9.82 -20.77
CA CYS A 208 -9.07 10.71 -19.95
C CYS A 208 -9.52 10.69 -18.48
N CYS A 209 -10.83 10.76 -18.24
CA CYS A 209 -11.41 10.69 -16.89
C CYS A 209 -11.15 9.33 -16.24
N PHE A 210 -11.30 8.24 -17.00
CA PHE A 210 -10.98 6.88 -16.54
C PHE A 210 -9.52 6.77 -16.07
N ASN A 211 -8.56 7.23 -16.90
CA ASN A 211 -7.14 7.15 -16.57
C ASN A 211 -6.77 8.04 -15.38
N LEU A 212 -7.33 9.25 -15.30
CA LEU A 212 -7.13 10.13 -14.14
C LEU A 212 -7.64 9.47 -12.86
N LEU A 213 -8.85 8.91 -12.88
CA LEU A 213 -9.45 8.29 -11.70
C LEU A 213 -8.70 7.03 -11.27
N PHE A 214 -8.24 6.22 -12.23
CA PHE A 214 -7.42 5.04 -11.96
C PHE A 214 -6.06 5.42 -11.35
N ALA A 215 -5.38 6.39 -11.93
CA ALA A 215 -4.08 6.87 -11.46
C ALA A 215 -4.15 7.55 -10.10
N ALA A 216 -5.25 8.25 -9.80
CA ALA A 216 -5.47 8.94 -8.54
C ALA A 216 -5.76 8.02 -7.34
N GLY A 217 -6.29 6.81 -7.57
CA GLY A 217 -6.66 5.90 -6.49
C GLY A 217 -6.13 4.48 -6.68
N PRO A 218 -6.81 3.62 -7.45
CA PRO A 218 -6.53 2.18 -7.49
C PRO A 218 -5.09 1.85 -7.88
N GLY A 219 -4.47 2.62 -8.78
CA GLY A 219 -3.10 2.41 -9.25
C GLY A 219 -2.08 2.31 -8.11
N PRO A 220 -1.83 3.39 -7.36
CA PRO A 220 -0.91 3.34 -6.21
C PRO A 220 -1.49 2.54 -5.03
N LEU A 221 -2.79 2.67 -4.74
CA LEU A 221 -3.37 2.09 -3.52
C LEU A 221 -3.38 0.57 -3.50
N CYS A 222 -3.57 -0.10 -4.64
CA CYS A 222 -3.61 -1.56 -4.67
C CYS A 222 -2.26 -2.18 -4.25
N LEU A 223 -1.15 -1.50 -4.54
CA LEU A 223 0.20 -1.91 -4.15
C LEU A 223 0.41 -1.74 -2.63
N PHE A 224 -0.02 -0.61 -2.07
CA PHE A 224 0.17 -0.33 -0.64
C PHE A 224 -0.74 -1.16 0.26
N VAL A 225 -2.02 -1.33 -0.12
CA VAL A 225 -3.00 -2.05 0.70
C VAL A 225 -2.61 -3.51 0.89
N GLY A 226 -2.03 -4.15 -0.13
CA GLY A 226 -1.50 -5.51 -0.01
C GLY A 226 -0.40 -5.62 1.04
N GLY A 227 0.58 -4.71 1.02
CA GLY A 227 1.68 -4.67 2.00
C GLY A 227 1.22 -4.32 3.42
N GLU A 228 0.28 -3.38 3.56
CA GLU A 228 -0.25 -2.95 4.86
C GLU A 228 -1.08 -4.03 5.53
N LEU A 229 -1.95 -4.73 4.78
CA LEU A 229 -2.76 -5.82 5.33
C LEU A 229 -1.91 -7.04 5.71
N ALA A 230 -0.87 -7.34 4.93
CA ALA A 230 0.06 -8.40 5.27
C ALA A 230 0.80 -8.09 6.58
N ASN A 231 1.34 -6.88 6.72
CA ASN A 231 2.06 -6.46 7.92
C ASN A 231 1.14 -6.38 9.16
N ALA A 232 -0.07 -5.82 9.03
CA ALA A 232 -1.04 -5.74 10.12
C ALA A 232 -1.49 -7.12 10.61
N ALA A 233 -1.73 -8.06 9.71
CA ALA A 233 -2.12 -9.42 10.05
C ALA A 233 -1.02 -10.18 10.83
N MET A 234 0.26 -9.83 10.59
CA MET A 234 1.40 -10.40 11.31
C MET A 234 1.62 -9.76 12.70
N GLN A 235 1.30 -8.48 12.86
CA GLN A 235 1.49 -7.76 14.13
C GLN A 235 0.47 -8.10 15.22
N ASP A 236 -0.71 -8.64 14.89
CA ASP A 236 -1.72 -9.09 15.88
C ASP A 236 -1.29 -10.34 16.68
N LEU A 237 -0.09 -10.89 16.43
CA LEU A 237 0.40 -12.13 17.02
C LEU A 237 0.71 -12.11 18.54
N PRO A 238 1.19 -11.01 19.18
CA PRO A 238 1.57 -11.07 20.60
C PRO A 238 0.38 -11.28 21.54
N GLY A 239 -0.84 -10.95 21.12
CA GLY A 239 -2.05 -11.02 21.97
C GLY A 239 -2.89 -12.29 21.85
N LEU A 240 -2.76 -13.05 20.75
CA LEU A 240 -3.57 -14.25 20.49
C LEU A 240 -2.80 -15.56 20.67
N CYS A 241 -1.46 -15.55 20.47
CA CYS A 241 -0.57 -16.63 20.91
C CYS A 241 -0.09 -16.45 22.36
N GLY A 242 -0.31 -15.27 22.95
CA GLY A 242 -0.38 -15.10 24.40
C GLY A 242 -1.67 -15.74 24.89
N GLY A 243 -1.59 -17.04 25.17
CA GLY A 243 -2.75 -17.85 25.56
C GLY A 243 -3.65 -17.11 26.53
N ARG A 244 -4.95 -17.24 26.27
CA ARG A 244 -6.04 -17.22 27.23
C ARG A 244 -5.54 -17.65 28.63
N LYS A 245 -4.97 -16.74 29.42
CA LYS A 245 -4.91 -16.85 30.88
C LYS A 245 -6.32 -16.52 31.39
N LYS A 246 -7.29 -17.37 31.02
CA LYS A 246 -8.47 -17.56 31.87
C LYS A 246 -8.00 -18.41 33.05
N GLY A 247 -8.04 -17.84 34.24
CA GLY A 247 -8.18 -18.59 35.48
C GLY A 247 -6.95 -19.40 35.90
N ALA A 248 -5.87 -18.72 36.27
CA ALA A 248 -4.90 -19.25 37.23
C ALA A 248 -4.43 -18.12 38.17
N GLY A 249 -5.40 -17.32 38.64
CA GLY A 249 -5.24 -16.36 39.74
C GLY A 249 -5.94 -16.83 41.03
N ASP A 250 -6.94 -17.70 40.93
CA ASP A 250 -7.86 -17.98 42.05
C ASP A 250 -7.60 -19.30 42.80
N ILE A 251 -6.46 -19.98 42.58
CA ILE A 251 -6.13 -21.24 43.30
C ILE A 251 -4.94 -21.09 44.25
N GLN A 252 -4.20 -19.97 44.23
CA GLN A 252 -3.14 -19.72 45.22
C GLN A 252 -3.56 -18.88 46.43
N GLU A 253 -4.72 -18.22 46.42
CA GLU A 253 -5.24 -17.53 47.61
C GLU A 253 -6.08 -18.43 48.53
N HIS A 254 -6.73 -19.48 48.01
CA HIS A 254 -7.59 -20.34 48.82
C HIS A 254 -6.89 -21.51 49.54
N SER A 255 -5.60 -21.74 49.26
CA SER A 255 -4.79 -22.78 49.96
C SER A 255 -3.94 -22.22 51.11
N LYS A 256 -3.77 -20.89 51.21
CA LYS A 256 -3.07 -20.26 52.35
C LYS A 256 -3.97 -19.89 53.53
N SER A 257 -5.30 -19.90 53.39
CA SER A 257 -6.22 -19.62 54.52
C SER A 257 -6.59 -20.83 55.38
N HIS A 258 -6.21 -22.06 54.98
CA HIS A 258 -6.55 -23.29 55.74
C HIS A 258 -5.36 -24.01 56.39
N ARG A 259 -4.18 -23.39 56.48
CA ARG A 259 -3.00 -23.97 57.14
C ARG A 259 -2.29 -23.04 58.13
N SER A 260 -3.03 -22.16 58.78
CA SER A 260 -2.57 -21.44 59.97
C SER A 260 -3.69 -21.41 61.01
N GLY A 261 -3.94 -22.57 61.60
CA GLY A 261 -5.03 -22.78 62.55
C GLY A 261 -4.80 -24.06 63.33
N LYS A 262 -3.73 -24.08 64.13
CA LYS A 262 -3.49 -24.92 65.30
C LYS A 262 -2.04 -24.70 65.71
N ASP A 263 -1.84 -23.83 66.68
CA ASP A 263 -0.94 -24.03 67.82
C ASP A 263 -0.98 -22.78 68.71
N GLY A 264 -1.59 -22.95 69.87
CA GLY A 264 -1.60 -21.96 70.95
C GLY A 264 -2.66 -22.25 72.01
N PRO A 265 -2.29 -22.88 73.14
CA PRO A 265 -2.61 -22.37 74.46
C PRO A 265 -1.49 -21.38 74.85
N SER A 266 -1.69 -20.27 75.56
CA SER A 266 -2.32 -20.20 76.88
C SER A 266 -2.74 -18.76 77.20
N LEU A 267 -3.92 -18.66 77.81
CA LEU A 267 -4.48 -17.49 78.46
C LEU A 267 -3.78 -17.24 79.81
N GLU A 268 -2.62 -16.57 79.84
CA GLU A 268 -2.06 -15.97 81.06
C GLU A 268 -0.99 -14.93 80.70
N ALA A 269 -1.37 -13.66 80.49
CA ALA A 269 -0.45 -12.49 80.60
C ALA A 269 -1.13 -11.11 80.39
N GLN A 270 -2.45 -10.96 80.60
CA GLN A 270 -3.12 -9.64 80.53
C GLN A 270 -3.45 -9.03 81.91
N PHE A 271 -2.80 -9.50 82.98
CA PHE A 271 -2.95 -8.94 84.33
C PHE A 271 -1.58 -8.68 84.96
N SER A 272 -0.77 -7.74 84.44
CA SER A 272 0.36 -7.17 85.23
C SER A 272 1.09 -5.95 84.62
N SER A 273 0.41 -4.92 84.09
CA SER A 273 1.14 -3.67 83.73
C SER A 273 0.30 -2.40 83.60
N ARG A 274 -0.83 -2.29 84.31
CA ARG A 274 -1.58 -1.02 84.32
C ARG A 274 -2.31 -0.75 85.64
N SER A 275 -1.55 -0.80 86.74
CA SER A 275 -1.94 -0.20 88.03
C SER A 275 -0.72 -0.05 88.94
N ALA A 276 0.20 0.84 88.56
CA ALA A 276 1.17 1.43 89.48
C ALA A 276 1.78 2.65 88.78
N ASP A 277 1.17 3.82 88.96
CA ASP A 277 1.90 5.02 89.32
C ASP A 277 0.91 6.10 89.79
N THR A 278 0.87 6.22 91.11
CA THR A 278 0.34 7.35 91.87
C THR A 278 1.56 8.10 92.39
N LYS A 279 1.79 9.31 91.89
CA LYS A 279 2.23 10.50 92.64
C LYS A 279 2.23 11.72 91.73
#